data_AF-A0A8S3FXL9-F1
#
_entry.id   AF-A0A8S3FXL9-F1
#
_cell.length_a   1.000
_cell.length_b   1.000
_cell.length_c   1.000
_cell.angle_alpha   90.00
_cell.angle_beta   90.00
_cell.angle_gamma   90.00
#
_symmetry.space_group_name_H-M   'P 1'
#
loop_
_entity.id
_entity.type
_entity.pdbx_description
1 polymer ?
#
loop_
_entity_poly.entity_id
_entity_poly.type
_entity_poly.pdbx_seq_one_letter_code
_entity_poly.pdbx_strand_id
1 'polypeptide(L)'
;MVYDVDKIKASGTAMPYLPAPLDMPTAVPNKPSPTTTEKKSHMSNEQEEEEFIKNNYVARTLLNEPELPPMTWSNWYTQINWPQATLLCLEPLVALYGLFTTSFMWQTIVFTIIWYFLTGFGITAGYHRLFAHRSYEARLPLRYFLLILGAG
;
A
#
# COMPACT_ATOMS: atom_id res chain seq x y z
N MET A 1 27.43 3.95 -8.08
CA MET A 1 27.10 3.10 -9.23
C MET A 1 25.63 3.31 -9.51
N VAL A 2 25.32 3.90 -10.66
CA VAL A 2 23.96 3.91 -11.21
C VAL A 2 23.85 2.58 -11.93
N TYR A 3 22.96 1.69 -11.48
CA TYR A 3 22.77 0.38 -12.10
C TYR A 3 21.95 0.57 -13.37
N ASP A 4 22.39 -0.07 -14.46
CA ASP A 4 21.71 -0.06 -15.74
C ASP A 4 20.63 -1.14 -15.74
N VAL A 5 19.39 -0.73 -15.48
CA VAL A 5 18.22 -1.60 -15.35
C VAL A 5 17.90 -2.31 -16.66
N ASP A 6 18.23 -1.70 -17.80
CA ASP A 6 17.94 -2.23 -19.13
C ASP A 6 18.77 -3.47 -19.43
N LYS A 7 20.02 -3.49 -18.92
CA LYS A 7 20.93 -4.62 -19.06
C LYS A 7 20.45 -5.87 -18.30
N ILE A 8 19.82 -5.70 -17.15
CA ILE A 8 19.32 -6.81 -16.31
C ILE A 8 18.01 -7.37 -16.89
N LYS A 9 17.11 -6.51 -17.38
CA LYS A 9 15.89 -6.97 -18.07
C LYS A 9 16.21 -7.78 -19.33
N ALA A 10 17.29 -7.46 -20.04
CA ALA A 10 17.74 -8.19 -21.21
C ALA A 10 18.27 -9.61 -20.93
N SER A 11 18.67 -9.94 -19.69
CA SER A 11 19.19 -11.29 -19.35
C SER A 11 18.09 -12.33 -19.15
N GLY A 12 16.81 -11.93 -19.10
CA GLY A 12 15.68 -12.86 -19.00
C GLY A 12 15.57 -13.60 -17.66
N THR A 13 16.33 -13.20 -16.63
CA THR A 13 16.29 -13.81 -15.30
C THR A 13 15.01 -13.38 -14.57
N ALA A 14 13.90 -14.07 -14.82
CA ALA A 14 12.69 -13.93 -14.02
C ALA A 14 12.96 -14.48 -12.61
N MET A 15 13.04 -13.60 -11.61
CA MET A 15 13.25 -14.02 -10.23
C MET A 15 12.03 -14.77 -9.72
N PRO A 16 12.18 -16.00 -9.19
CA PRO A 16 11.04 -16.76 -8.67
C PRO A 16 10.40 -16.02 -7.49
N TYR A 17 9.07 -15.97 -7.48
CA TYR A 17 8.26 -15.33 -6.44
C TYR A 17 8.67 -15.79 -5.04
N LEU A 18 9.17 -14.87 -4.22
CA LEU A 18 9.42 -15.08 -2.79
C LEU A 18 8.34 -14.34 -1.99
N PRO A 19 7.72 -14.98 -0.97
CA PRO A 19 6.70 -14.36 -0.15
C PRO A 19 7.25 -13.19 0.67
N ALA A 20 6.33 -12.35 1.16
CA ALA A 20 6.57 -11.07 1.83
C ALA A 20 7.68 -11.11 2.90
N PRO A 21 8.53 -10.07 3.03
CA PRO A 21 9.38 -9.94 4.21
C PRO A 21 8.52 -9.49 5.40
N LEU A 22 8.30 -10.38 6.35
CA LEU A 22 8.09 -9.99 7.75
C LEU A 22 9.48 -9.63 8.31
N ASP A 23 9.52 -8.48 8.98
CA ASP A 23 10.66 -7.88 9.67
C ASP A 23 11.73 -7.26 8.76
N MET A 24 11.51 -5.99 8.37
CA MET A 24 12.60 -5.13 7.91
C MET A 24 13.50 -4.78 9.10
N PRO A 25 14.79 -5.15 9.13
CA PRO A 25 15.72 -4.54 10.06
C PRO A 25 15.80 -3.03 9.75
N THR A 26 15.57 -2.19 10.76
CA THR A 26 15.54 -0.72 10.70
C THR A 26 16.90 -0.07 10.43
N ALA A 27 17.88 -0.82 9.95
CA ALA A 27 19.17 -0.27 9.58
C ALA A 27 19.27 -0.24 8.05
N VAL A 28 19.16 0.96 7.48
CA VAL A 28 19.90 1.25 6.24
C VAL A 28 21.35 0.89 6.56
N PRO A 29 21.96 -0.12 5.92
CA PRO A 29 23.37 -0.38 6.15
C PRO A 29 24.11 0.86 5.66
N ASN A 30 24.66 1.63 6.61
CA ASN A 30 25.63 2.66 6.31
C ASN A 30 26.67 2.03 5.40
N LYS A 31 26.85 2.63 4.22
CA LYS A 31 27.90 2.30 3.27
C LYS A 31 29.20 2.02 4.05
N PRO A 32 29.76 0.81 4.01
CA PRO A 32 31.05 0.60 4.64
C PRO A 32 32.07 1.42 3.86
N SER A 33 32.68 2.40 4.55
CA SER A 33 34.01 2.88 4.19
C SER A 33 34.96 1.67 4.14
N PRO A 34 35.97 1.70 3.25
CA PRO A 34 36.80 0.53 3.00
C PRO A 34 37.80 0.39 4.14
N THR A 35 37.48 -0.39 5.17
CA THR A 35 38.48 -0.84 6.14
C THR A 35 38.21 -2.27 6.60
N THR A 36 38.83 -3.21 5.88
CA THR A 36 39.71 -4.27 6.40
C THR A 36 39.12 -5.35 7.33
N THR A 37 38.98 -6.53 6.69
CA THR A 37 39.26 -7.90 7.19
C THR A 37 38.20 -8.60 8.04
N GLU A 38 37.46 -9.54 7.43
CA GLU A 38 37.69 -10.98 7.61
C GLU A 38 36.85 -11.82 6.61
N LYS A 39 37.56 -12.60 5.79
CA LYS A 39 37.14 -13.87 5.15
C LYS A 39 35.75 -13.91 4.46
N LYS A 40 35.58 -13.19 3.35
CA LYS A 40 34.53 -13.51 2.36
C LYS A 40 35.17 -14.28 1.20
N SER A 41 34.77 -15.54 1.05
CA SER A 41 34.97 -16.32 -0.17
C SER A 41 34.68 -15.46 -1.39
N HIS A 42 35.45 -15.64 -2.45
CA HIS A 42 35.33 -14.93 -3.72
C HIS A 42 33.95 -15.22 -4.35
N MET A 43 32.91 -14.57 -3.84
CA MET A 43 31.56 -14.61 -4.38
C MET A 43 31.64 -13.87 -5.70
N SER A 44 31.20 -14.51 -6.78
CA SER A 44 31.23 -13.90 -8.11
C SER A 44 30.36 -12.62 -8.10
N ASN A 45 30.72 -11.61 -8.90
CA ASN A 45 29.95 -10.36 -9.00
C ASN A 45 28.45 -10.61 -9.26
N GLU A 46 28.12 -11.69 -10.00
CA GLU A 46 26.75 -12.10 -10.30
C GLU A 46 25.98 -12.52 -9.04
N GLN A 47 26.63 -13.27 -8.13
CA GLN A 47 26.02 -13.70 -6.87
C GLN A 47 25.79 -12.53 -5.89
N GLU A 48 26.71 -11.55 -5.84
CA GLU A 48 26.48 -10.33 -5.06
C GLU A 48 25.36 -9.46 -5.65
N GLU A 49 25.23 -9.40 -6.96
CA GLU A 49 24.17 -8.66 -7.65
C GLU A 49 22.79 -9.31 -7.41
N GLU A 50 22.70 -10.64 -7.47
CA GLU A 50 21.49 -11.38 -7.12
C GLU A 50 21.08 -11.18 -5.65
N GLU A 51 22.04 -11.21 -4.72
CA GLU A 51 21.79 -10.98 -3.29
C GLU A 51 21.30 -9.53 -3.05
N PHE A 52 21.90 -8.55 -3.74
CA PHE A 52 21.49 -7.16 -3.67
C PHE A 52 20.06 -6.93 -4.21
N ILE A 53 19.74 -7.49 -5.37
CA ILE A 53 18.40 -7.38 -5.98
C ILE A 53 17.34 -8.03 -5.08
N LYS A 54 17.66 -9.20 -4.50
CA LYS A 54 16.75 -9.92 -3.60
C LYS A 54 16.43 -9.12 -2.34
N ASN A 55 17.43 -8.44 -1.77
CA ASN A 55 17.29 -7.71 -0.51
C ASN A 55 16.79 -6.26 -0.70
N ASN A 56 16.91 -5.69 -1.89
CA ASN A 56 16.48 -4.32 -2.17
C ASN A 56 15.08 -4.29 -2.79
N TYR A 57 14.09 -3.75 -2.04
CA TYR A 57 12.72 -3.58 -2.51
C TYR A 57 12.65 -2.82 -3.83
N VAL A 58 13.39 -1.72 -3.94
CA VAL A 58 13.29 -0.84 -5.11
C VAL A 58 13.82 -1.54 -6.35
N ALA A 59 14.99 -2.19 -6.24
CA ALA A 59 15.57 -2.93 -7.35
C ALA A 59 14.64 -4.06 -7.83
N ARG A 60 14.07 -4.84 -6.90
CA ARG A 60 13.16 -5.92 -7.26
C ARG A 60 11.89 -5.41 -7.97
N THR A 61 11.32 -4.31 -7.49
CA THR A 61 10.09 -3.73 -8.05
C THR A 61 10.33 -3.18 -9.45
N LEU A 62 11.43 -2.47 -9.69
CA LEU A 62 11.76 -1.94 -11.02
C LEU A 62 12.01 -3.05 -12.07
N LEU A 63 12.47 -4.22 -11.62
CA LEU A 63 12.69 -5.38 -12.48
C LEU A 63 11.40 -6.15 -12.78
N ASN A 64 10.49 -6.26 -11.82
CA ASN A 64 9.30 -7.10 -11.93
C ASN A 64 8.03 -6.34 -12.36
N GLU A 65 7.88 -5.08 -11.96
CA GLU A 65 6.72 -4.27 -12.34
C GLU A 65 6.99 -3.51 -13.66
N PRO A 66 6.14 -3.66 -14.69
CA PRO A 66 6.18 -2.78 -15.84
C PRO A 66 5.79 -1.36 -15.42
N GLU A 67 6.43 -0.36 -16.01
CA GLU A 67 6.04 1.03 -15.80
C GLU A 67 4.63 1.27 -16.39
N LEU A 68 3.79 1.98 -15.64
CA LEU A 68 2.51 2.41 -16.19
C LEU A 68 2.79 3.42 -17.32
N PRO A 69 2.08 3.32 -18.46
CA PRO A 69 2.24 4.28 -19.54
C PRO A 69 1.85 5.69 -19.04
N PRO A 70 2.48 6.74 -19.57
CA PRO A 70 2.18 8.10 -19.14
C PRO A 70 0.72 8.46 -19.38
N MET A 71 0.12 9.18 -18.42
CA MET A 71 -1.25 9.69 -18.54
C MET A 71 -1.32 10.75 -19.64
N THR A 72 -1.78 10.33 -20.82
CA THR A 72 -2.01 11.21 -21.97
C THR A 72 -3.51 11.39 -22.22
N TRP A 73 -3.90 12.51 -22.84
CA TRP A 73 -5.29 12.78 -23.23
C TRP A 73 -5.88 11.73 -24.17
N SER A 74 -5.05 10.96 -24.87
CA SER A 74 -5.49 9.89 -25.75
C SER A 74 -5.70 8.56 -25.01
N ASN A 75 -5.10 8.39 -23.83
CA ASN A 75 -5.03 7.11 -23.11
C ASN A 75 -5.64 7.16 -21.69
N TRP A 76 -6.11 8.33 -21.25
CA TRP A 76 -6.55 8.53 -19.86
C TRP A 76 -7.64 7.55 -19.42
N TYR A 77 -8.56 7.18 -20.32
CA TYR A 77 -9.70 6.31 -20.02
C TYR A 77 -9.30 4.83 -19.88
N THR A 78 -8.18 4.39 -20.48
CA THR A 78 -7.72 3.00 -20.35
C THR A 78 -6.97 2.76 -19.04
N GLN A 79 -6.43 3.83 -18.44
CA GLN A 79 -5.70 3.77 -17.18
C GLN A 79 -6.64 3.86 -15.95
N ILE A 80 -7.93 4.06 -16.18
CA ILE A 80 -8.93 4.09 -15.11
C ILE A 80 -9.25 2.66 -14.69
N ASN A 81 -9.19 2.43 -13.39
CA ASN A 81 -9.74 1.21 -12.79
C ASN A 81 -11.27 1.31 -12.73
N TRP A 82 -11.91 0.92 -13.83
CA TRP A 82 -13.36 1.11 -14.04
C TRP A 82 -14.24 0.52 -12.94
N PRO A 83 -14.01 -0.69 -12.40
CA PRO A 83 -14.82 -1.21 -11.29
C PRO A 83 -14.83 -0.26 -10.08
N GLN A 84 -13.67 0.19 -9.61
CA GLN A 84 -13.55 1.11 -8.48
C GLN A 84 -14.13 2.49 -8.81
N ALA A 85 -13.89 3.00 -10.01
CA ALA A 85 -14.45 4.26 -10.46
C ALA A 85 -15.99 4.24 -10.47
N THR A 86 -16.58 3.17 -11.02
CA THR A 86 -18.04 3.03 -11.05
C THR A 86 -18.65 2.93 -9.65
N LEU A 87 -18.05 2.17 -8.73
CA LEU A 87 -18.52 2.09 -7.35
C LEU A 87 -18.51 3.45 -6.64
N LEU A 88 -17.42 4.21 -6.79
CA LEU A 88 -17.29 5.54 -6.17
C LEU A 88 -18.21 6.59 -6.80
N CYS A 89 -18.48 6.49 -8.11
CA CYS A 89 -19.41 7.39 -8.79
C CYS A 89 -20.89 7.03 -8.55
N LEU A 90 -21.20 5.74 -8.34
CA LEU A 90 -22.57 5.27 -8.14
C LEU A 90 -23.13 5.70 -6.78
N GLU A 91 -22.31 5.63 -5.73
CA GLU A 91 -22.71 5.96 -4.36
C GLU A 91 -23.41 7.34 -4.22
N PRO A 92 -22.82 8.45 -4.69
CA PRO A 92 -23.48 9.76 -4.60
C PRO A 92 -24.72 9.88 -5.51
N LEU A 93 -24.78 9.15 -6.62
CA LEU A 93 -25.96 9.14 -7.50
C LEU A 93 -27.14 8.43 -6.84
N VAL A 94 -26.90 7.30 -6.17
CA VAL A 94 -27.90 6.58 -5.39
C VAL A 94 -28.37 7.43 -4.20
N ALA A 95 -27.44 8.09 -3.51
CA ALA A 95 -27.78 9.00 -2.42
C ALA A 95 -28.65 10.19 -2.90
N LEU A 96 -28.31 10.79 -4.04
CA LEU A 96 -29.07 11.89 -4.64
C LEU A 96 -30.47 11.43 -5.06
N TYR A 97 -30.58 10.27 -5.70
CA TYR A 97 -31.87 9.68 -6.04
C TYR A 97 -32.72 9.43 -4.78
N GLY A 98 -32.12 8.81 -3.76
CA GLY A 98 -32.78 8.52 -2.49
C GLY A 98 -33.29 9.78 -1.77
N LEU A 99 -32.58 10.90 -1.90
CA LEU A 99 -33.00 12.19 -1.33
C LEU A 99 -34.33 12.70 -1.91
N PHE A 100 -34.60 12.45 -3.19
CA PHE A 100 -35.82 12.92 -3.86
C PHE A 100 -36.98 11.92 -3.80
N THR A 101 -36.70 10.63 -3.62
CA THR A 101 -37.75 9.58 -3.65
C THR A 101 -38.16 9.05 -2.28
N THR A 102 -37.34 9.25 -1.25
CA THR A 102 -37.57 8.65 0.08
C THR A 102 -38.33 9.60 1.00
N SER A 103 -39.28 9.05 1.77
CA SER A 103 -39.99 9.83 2.79
C SER A 103 -39.08 10.15 3.97
N PHE A 104 -39.12 11.40 4.45
CA PHE A 104 -38.26 11.86 5.53
C PHE A 104 -38.74 11.36 6.89
N MET A 105 -37.89 10.58 7.57
CA MET A 105 -38.09 10.15 8.95
C MET A 105 -36.98 10.74 9.82
N TRP A 106 -37.34 11.48 10.88
CA TRP A 106 -36.36 12.15 11.73
C TRP A 106 -35.42 11.15 12.43
N GLN A 107 -35.93 9.95 12.73
CA GLN A 107 -35.18 8.86 13.34
C GLN A 107 -33.99 8.45 12.47
N THR A 108 -34.19 8.38 11.15
CA THR A 108 -33.13 8.04 10.19
C THR A 108 -32.05 9.10 10.17
N ILE A 109 -32.42 10.39 10.22
CA ILE A 109 -31.45 11.50 10.25
C ILE A 109 -30.57 11.41 11.49
N VAL A 110 -31.20 11.23 12.66
CA VAL A 110 -30.44 11.13 13.92
C VAL A 110 -29.55 9.90 13.94
N PHE A 111 -30.04 8.76 13.44
CA PHE A 111 -29.22 7.57 13.27
C PHE A 111 -28.02 7.83 12.37
N THR A 112 -28.22 8.44 11.19
CA THR A 112 -27.14 8.77 10.26
C THR A 112 -26.09 9.70 10.89
N ILE A 113 -26.51 10.72 11.63
CA ILE A 113 -25.57 11.62 12.32
C ILE A 113 -24.74 10.86 13.35
N ILE A 114 -25.38 10.04 14.19
CA ILE A 114 -24.67 9.24 15.20
C ILE A 114 -23.69 8.26 14.52
N TRP A 115 -24.15 7.57 13.48
CA TRP A 115 -23.35 6.60 12.74
C TRP A 115 -22.16 7.26 12.04
N TYR A 116 -22.34 8.45 11.46
CA TYR A 116 -21.27 9.24 10.84
C TYR A 116 -20.13 9.55 11.82
N PHE A 117 -20.45 9.96 13.05
CA PHE A 117 -19.42 10.22 14.05
C PHE A 117 -18.76 8.95 14.58
N LEU A 118 -19.53 7.87 14.76
CA LEU A 118 -18.98 6.59 15.22
C LEU A 118 -18.00 5.99 14.21
N THR A 119 -18.38 5.95 12.93
CA THR A 119 -17.51 5.46 11.84
C THR A 119 -16.30 6.36 11.63
N GLY A 120 -16.50 7.68 11.60
CA GLY A 120 -15.41 8.65 11.53
C GLY A 120 -14.41 8.50 12.69
N PHE A 121 -14.89 8.21 13.91
CA PHE A 121 -14.04 7.91 15.05
C PHE A 121 -13.28 6.58 14.87
N GLY A 122 -13.94 5.52 14.39
CA GLY A 122 -13.30 4.25 14.08
C GLY A 122 -12.17 4.39 13.03
N ILE A 123 -12.37 5.20 12.00
CA ILE A 123 -11.36 5.47 10.97
C ILE A 123 -10.20 6.29 11.56
N THR A 124 -10.49 7.40 12.24
CA THR A 124 -9.45 8.34 12.70
C THR A 124 -8.69 7.84 13.92
N ALA A 125 -9.38 7.38 14.96
CA ALA A 125 -8.75 6.82 16.16
C ALA A 125 -8.25 5.39 15.91
N GLY A 126 -9.02 4.57 15.20
CA GLY A 126 -8.66 3.18 14.89
C GLY A 126 -7.73 3.06 13.69
N TYR A 127 -8.26 2.95 12.47
CA TYR A 127 -7.47 2.62 11.27
C TYR A 127 -6.25 3.52 11.08
N HIS A 128 -6.42 4.82 11.27
CA HIS A 128 -5.34 5.78 11.09
C HIS A 128 -4.34 5.77 12.26
N ARG A 129 -4.77 6.10 13.49
CA ARG A 129 -3.83 6.29 14.62
C ARG A 129 -3.36 4.98 15.27
N LEU A 130 -4.26 4.02 15.50
CA LEU A 130 -3.92 2.78 16.19
C LEU A 130 -3.26 1.76 15.26
N PHE A 131 -3.84 1.52 14.07
CA PHE A 131 -3.38 0.44 13.19
C PHE A 131 -2.30 0.88 12.19
N ALA A 132 -2.45 2.02 11.52
CA ALA A 132 -1.48 2.48 10.53
C ALA A 132 -0.27 3.20 11.17
N HIS A 133 -0.50 4.12 12.10
CA HIS A 133 0.55 4.95 12.70
C HIS A 133 1.02 4.51 14.08
N ARG A 134 0.33 3.54 14.71
CA ARG A 134 0.70 2.96 16.02
C ARG A 134 1.01 4.02 17.09
N SER A 135 0.28 5.14 17.08
CA SER A 135 0.54 6.31 17.94
C SER A 135 0.21 6.07 19.42
N TYR A 136 -0.54 5.02 19.71
CA TYR A 136 -0.86 4.56 21.05
C TYR A 136 -1.15 3.06 21.03
N GLU A 137 -1.07 2.40 22.18
CA GLU A 137 -1.40 0.98 22.34
C GLU A 137 -2.75 0.86 23.09
N ALA A 138 -3.68 0.08 22.55
CA ALA A 138 -5.01 -0.13 23.10
C ALA A 138 -5.19 -1.57 23.61
N ARG A 139 -5.93 -1.73 24.71
CA ARG A 139 -6.33 -3.07 25.17
C ARG A 139 -7.29 -3.73 24.17
N LEU A 140 -7.28 -5.06 24.12
CA LEU A 140 -8.09 -5.87 23.20
C LEU A 140 -9.56 -5.42 23.02
N PRO A 141 -10.36 -5.10 24.07
CA PRO A 141 -11.74 -4.69 23.86
C PRO A 141 -11.87 -3.39 23.06
N LEU A 142 -11.02 -2.40 23.35
CA LEU A 142 -11.02 -1.13 22.63
C LEU A 142 -10.53 -1.31 21.18
N ARG A 143 -9.56 -2.22 20.96
CA ARG A 143 -9.04 -2.53 19.63
C ARG A 143 -10.12 -3.13 18.72
N TYR A 144 -10.91 -4.09 19.22
CA TYR A 144 -12.03 -4.65 18.46
C TYR A 144 -13.16 -3.66 18.26
N PHE A 145 -13.48 -2.86 19.29
CA PHE A 145 -14.49 -1.81 19.18
C PHE A 145 -14.17 -0.82 18.06
N LEU A 146 -12.93 -0.30 18.01
CA LEU A 146 -12.50 0.64 16.97
C LEU A 146 -12.45 0.00 15.57
N LEU A 147 -12.13 -1.31 15.48
CA LEU A 147 -12.12 -2.04 14.22
C LEU A 147 -13.54 -2.18 13.65
N ILE A 148 -14.51 -2.55 14.50
CA ILE A 148 -15.91 -2.67 14.09
C ILE A 148 -16.48 -1.31 13.69
N LEU A 149 -16.21 -0.27 14.47
CA LEU A 149 -16.66 1.08 14.11
C LEU A 149 -16.06 1.57 12.80
N GLY A 150 -14.77 1.30 12.54
CA GLY A 150 -14.13 1.74 11.30
C GLY A 150 -14.62 0.98 10.06
N ALA A 151 -15.16 -0.23 10.23
CA ALA A 151 -15.65 -1.07 9.13
C ALA A 151 -17.08 -0.73 8.68
N GLY A 152 -17.77 0.14 9.42
CA GLY A 152 -19.16 0.53 9.20
C GLY A 152 -19.38 1.69 8.25
#